data_AF-A0AAV4GIT2-F1
#
_entry.id   AF-A0AAV4GIT2-F1
#
_cell.length_a   1.000
_cell.length_b   1.000
_cell.length_c   1.000
_cell.angle_alpha   90.00
_cell.angle_beta   90.00
_cell.angle_gamma   90.00
#
_symmetry.space_group_name_H-M   'P 1'
#
loop_
_entity.id
_entity.type
_entity.pdbx_description
1 polymer ?
#
loop_
_entity_poly.entity_id
_entity_poly.type
_entity_poly.pdbx_seq_one_letter_code
_entity_poly.pdbx_strand_id
1 'polypeptide(L)'
;MIIDEVRQKEDFRRTQKAVQQSLQGQWANWDSAIQRSLTWKDIWQMAPLRISFLVRYVCDILPSNANLVRWGKKDHPTCPLCHGRKTSEQVLSSCKVSLSQVRYTWRYNRLLQELASVISTAKGQSKPPSSSFTIFTTEGGAKIWCGR
;
A
#
# COMPACT_ATOMS: atom_id res chain seq x y z
N MET A 1 -17.97 -33.30 -7.78
CA MET A 1 -17.41 -33.85 -9.04
C MET A 1 -17.64 -32.92 -10.23
N ILE A 2 -18.86 -32.81 -10.80
CA ILE A 2 -19.10 -31.91 -11.95
C ILE A 2 -18.91 -30.42 -11.60
N ILE A 3 -19.39 -30.00 -10.43
CA ILE A 3 -19.28 -28.59 -9.97
C ILE A 3 -17.81 -28.18 -9.82
N ASP A 4 -16.97 -29.08 -9.29
CA ASP A 4 -15.56 -28.81 -9.05
C ASP A 4 -14.78 -28.71 -10.36
N GLU A 5 -15.09 -29.57 -11.34
CA GLU A 5 -14.52 -29.49 -12.69
C GLU A 5 -14.91 -28.20 -13.41
N VAL A 6 -16.18 -27.79 -13.30
CA VAL A 6 -16.65 -26.51 -13.87
C VAL A 6 -15.93 -25.33 -13.21
N ARG A 7 -15.76 -25.36 -11.88
CA ARG A 7 -15.01 -24.32 -11.15
C ARG A 7 -13.56 -24.24 -11.61
N GLN A 8 -12.87 -25.38 -11.73
CA GLN A 8 -11.49 -25.42 -12.21
C GLN A 8 -11.35 -24.86 -13.63
N LYS A 9 -12.26 -25.22 -14.54
CA LYS A 9 -12.28 -24.67 -15.91
C LYS A 9 -12.47 -23.16 -15.92
N GLU A 10 -13.39 -22.65 -15.10
CA GLU A 10 -13.63 -21.21 -14.97
C GLU A 10 -12.45 -20.45 -14.35
N ASP A 11 -11.84 -21.01 -13.29
CA ASP A 11 -10.68 -20.40 -12.64
C ASP A 11 -9.44 -20.40 -13.54
N PHE A 12 -9.26 -21.45 -14.35
CA PHE A 12 -8.24 -21.47 -15.40
C PHE A 12 -8.49 -20.36 -16.42
N ARG A 13 -9.73 -20.20 -16.90
CA ARG A 13 -10.10 -19.14 -17.86
C ARG A 13 -9.85 -17.74 -17.30
N ARG A 14 -10.17 -17.51 -16.03
CA ARG A 14 -9.92 -16.23 -15.33
C ARG A 14 -8.43 -15.96 -15.22
N THR A 15 -7.64 -16.96 -14.84
CA THR A 15 -6.18 -16.85 -14.72
C THR A 15 -5.54 -16.57 -16.08
N GLN A 16 -5.93 -17.31 -17.13
CA GLN A 16 -5.45 -17.08 -18.49
C GLN A 16 -5.74 -15.64 -18.94
N LYS A 17 -6.93 -15.10 -18.63
CA LYS A 17 -7.28 -13.72 -18.95
C LYS A 17 -6.45 -12.72 -18.14
N ALA A 18 -6.21 -12.99 -16.86
CA ALA A 18 -5.40 -12.13 -16.00
C ALA A 18 -3.95 -12.03 -16.49
N VAL A 19 -3.32 -13.14 -16.86
CA VAL A 19 -1.94 -13.15 -17.39
C VAL A 19 -1.81 -12.31 -18.68
N GLN A 20 -2.86 -12.25 -19.50
CA GLN A 20 -2.89 -11.39 -20.70
C GLN A 20 -2.99 -9.88 -20.37
N GLN A 21 -3.39 -9.51 -19.15
CA GLN A 21 -3.52 -8.13 -18.71
C GLN A 21 -2.23 -7.66 -18.06
N SER A 22 -1.31 -7.11 -18.87
CA SER A 22 0.02 -6.68 -18.45
C SER A 22 0.04 -5.62 -17.33
N LEU A 23 -1.08 -4.99 -16.98
CA LEU A 23 -1.17 -4.03 -15.89
C LEU A 23 -2.05 -4.53 -14.75
N GLN A 24 -3.35 -4.72 -15.01
CA GLN A 24 -4.33 -5.13 -13.99
C GLN A 24 -4.15 -6.58 -13.55
N GLY A 25 -3.50 -7.40 -14.39
CA GLY A 25 -3.20 -8.80 -14.13
C GLY A 25 -1.83 -9.05 -13.52
N GLN A 26 -1.11 -8.00 -13.13
CA GLN A 26 0.22 -8.14 -12.50
C GLN A 26 0.20 -8.99 -11.22
N TRP A 27 -0.95 -9.09 -10.55
CA TRP A 27 -1.13 -9.98 -9.40
C TRP A 27 -0.89 -11.46 -9.74
N ALA A 28 -0.99 -11.86 -11.01
CA ALA A 28 -0.67 -13.22 -11.45
C ALA A 28 0.84 -13.54 -11.38
N ASN A 29 1.70 -12.53 -11.23
CA ASN A 29 3.15 -12.68 -11.15
C ASN A 29 3.68 -12.51 -9.71
N TRP A 30 2.81 -12.50 -8.70
CA TRP A 30 3.16 -12.18 -7.31
C TRP A 30 3.57 -13.40 -6.48
N ASP A 31 4.31 -14.35 -7.08
CA ASP A 31 4.71 -15.61 -6.43
C ASP A 31 5.54 -15.40 -5.16
N SER A 32 6.29 -14.28 -5.07
CA SER A 32 7.11 -13.91 -3.92
C SER A 32 6.46 -12.88 -2.99
N ALA A 33 5.24 -12.43 -3.29
CA ALA A 33 4.57 -11.44 -2.46
C ALA A 33 4.03 -12.08 -1.18
N ILE A 34 4.11 -11.34 -0.07
CA ILE A 34 3.46 -11.76 1.18
C ILE A 34 1.96 -11.81 0.94
N GLN A 35 1.38 -13.01 1.06
CA GLN A 35 -0.06 -13.18 0.97
C GLN A 35 -0.74 -12.45 2.13
N ARG A 36 -1.68 -11.58 1.78
CA ARG A 36 -2.60 -10.98 2.75
C ARG A 36 -3.93 -11.70 2.65
N SER A 37 -4.29 -12.46 3.68
CA SER A 37 -5.64 -12.98 3.80
C SER A 37 -6.59 -11.84 4.19
N LEU A 38 -7.64 -11.66 3.41
CA LEU A 38 -8.78 -10.80 3.74
C LEU A 38 -10.00 -11.71 3.80
N THR A 39 -10.52 -11.94 5.00
CA THR A 39 -11.77 -12.68 5.15
C THR A 39 -12.95 -11.79 4.78
N TRP A 40 -14.08 -12.41 4.47
CA TRP A 40 -15.32 -11.67 4.23
C TRP A 40 -15.70 -10.78 5.43
N LYS A 41 -15.46 -11.27 6.65
CA LYS A 41 -15.65 -10.51 7.88
C LYS A 41 -14.77 -9.25 7.93
N ASP A 42 -13.49 -9.37 7.55
CA ASP A 42 -12.57 -8.22 7.52
C ASP A 42 -13.06 -7.16 6.52
N ILE A 43 -13.52 -7.59 5.34
CA ILE A 43 -14.04 -6.68 4.31
C ILE A 43 -15.27 -5.95 4.83
N TRP A 44 -16.21 -6.62 5.49
CA TRP A 44 -17.39 -5.98 6.08
C TRP A 44 -17.07 -4.99 7.20
N GLN A 45 -16.01 -5.24 7.96
CA GLN A 45 -15.59 -4.36 9.05
C GLN A 45 -14.67 -3.22 8.60
N MET A 46 -14.19 -3.25 7.36
CA MET A 46 -13.32 -2.22 6.82
C MET A 46 -14.10 -0.99 6.34
N ALA A 47 -13.53 0.20 6.57
CA ALA A 47 -14.04 1.42 5.98
C ALA A 47 -14.06 1.32 4.43
N PRO A 48 -15.14 1.74 3.74
CA PRO A 48 -15.27 1.60 2.29
C PRO A 48 -14.10 2.21 1.49
N LEU A 49 -13.58 3.35 1.93
CA LEU A 49 -12.44 4.02 1.29
C LEU A 49 -11.15 3.19 1.39
N ARG A 50 -10.97 2.41 2.46
CA ARG A 50 -9.81 1.53 2.64
C ARG A 50 -9.86 0.37 1.64
N ILE A 51 -11.03 -0.24 1.47
CA ILE A 51 -11.24 -1.34 0.52
C ILE A 51 -11.03 -0.82 -0.91
N SER A 52 -11.65 0.31 -1.23
CA SER A 52 -11.50 0.99 -2.52
C SER A 52 -10.03 1.27 -2.84
N PHE A 53 -9.27 1.81 -1.88
CA PHE A 53 -7.84 2.05 -2.04
C PHE A 53 -7.05 0.75 -2.29
N LEU A 54 -7.29 -0.31 -1.52
CA LEU A 54 -6.57 -1.59 -1.65
C LEU A 54 -6.81 -2.23 -3.02
N VAL A 55 -8.07 -2.34 -3.44
CA VAL A 55 -8.42 -2.91 -4.75
C VAL A 55 -7.78 -2.08 -5.87
N ARG A 56 -7.87 -0.74 -5.76
CA ARG A 56 -7.29 0.16 -6.76
C ARG A 56 -5.76 0.08 -6.83
N TYR A 57 -5.10 -0.13 -5.70
CA TYR A 57 -3.66 -0.32 -5.65
C TYR A 57 -3.25 -1.63 -6.30
N VAL A 58 -3.91 -2.74 -5.96
CA VAL A 58 -3.61 -4.07 -6.51
C VAL A 58 -3.78 -4.12 -8.02
N CYS A 59 -4.81 -3.46 -8.55
CA CYS A 59 -5.06 -3.41 -9.99
C CYS A 59 -4.31 -2.28 -10.73
N ASP A 60 -3.39 -1.56 -10.06
CA ASP A 60 -2.68 -0.36 -10.57
C ASP A 60 -3.61 0.68 -11.25
N ILE A 61 -4.74 1.00 -10.62
CA ILE A 61 -5.72 2.01 -11.10
C ILE A 61 -5.76 3.27 -10.22
N LEU A 62 -4.80 3.44 -9.30
CA LEU A 62 -4.64 4.69 -8.56
C LEU A 62 -4.17 5.82 -9.50
N PRO A 63 -4.50 7.09 -9.20
CA PRO A 63 -4.09 8.25 -10.00
C PRO A 63 -2.60 8.61 -9.83
N SER A 64 -1.70 7.66 -10.12
CA SER A 64 -0.26 7.90 -10.24
C SER A 64 0.03 8.70 -11.52
N ASN A 65 1.15 9.43 -11.61
CA ASN A 65 1.42 10.16 -12.87
C ASN A 65 1.62 9.19 -14.05
N ALA A 66 2.12 7.97 -13.80
CA ALA A 66 2.16 6.92 -14.81
C ALA A 66 0.76 6.57 -15.35
N ASN A 67 -0.24 6.46 -14.48
CA ASN A 67 -1.62 6.20 -14.89
C ASN A 67 -2.30 7.43 -15.51
N LEU A 68 -2.03 8.63 -14.99
CA LEU A 68 -2.57 9.86 -15.57
C LEU A 68 -2.10 10.07 -17.02
N VAL A 69 -0.84 9.73 -17.33
CA VAL A 69 -0.36 9.73 -18.73
C VAL A 69 -1.09 8.70 -19.57
N ARG A 70 -1.26 7.46 -19.06
CA ARG A 70 -2.03 6.41 -19.76
C ARG A 70 -3.47 6.84 -20.04
N TRP A 71 -4.06 7.65 -19.18
CA TRP A 71 -5.43 8.18 -19.33
C TRP A 71 -5.50 9.49 -20.13
N GLY A 72 -4.40 9.97 -20.69
CA GLY A 72 -4.37 11.23 -21.44
C GLY A 72 -4.63 12.48 -20.58
N LYS A 73 -4.43 12.39 -19.25
CA LYS A 73 -4.64 13.50 -18.31
C LYS A 73 -3.35 14.25 -17.93
N LYS A 74 -2.20 13.78 -18.41
CA LYS A 74 -0.88 14.37 -18.15
C LYS A 74 0.10 13.99 -19.25
N ASP A 75 1.07 14.86 -19.52
CA ASP A 75 2.07 14.61 -20.58
C ASP A 75 3.20 13.69 -20.14
N HIS A 76 3.65 13.84 -18.88
CA HIS A 76 4.84 13.13 -18.38
C HIS A 76 4.59 12.38 -17.07
N PRO A 77 5.10 11.13 -16.94
CA PRO A 77 4.86 10.28 -15.78
C PRO A 77 5.81 10.59 -14.62
N THR A 78 6.47 11.74 -14.63
CA THR A 78 7.62 12.07 -13.78
C THR A 78 7.22 12.36 -12.33
N CYS A 79 8.00 11.86 -11.38
CA CYS A 79 7.87 12.15 -9.95
C CYS A 79 8.39 13.57 -9.65
N PRO A 80 7.63 14.43 -8.95
CA PRO A 80 8.08 15.79 -8.65
C PRO A 80 9.23 15.84 -7.64
N LEU A 81 9.51 14.74 -6.94
CA LEU A 81 10.59 14.69 -5.93
C LEU A 81 11.88 14.12 -6.50
N CYS A 82 11.81 12.94 -7.12
CA CYS A 82 13.00 12.21 -7.55
C CYS A 82 13.18 12.16 -9.08
N HIS A 83 12.31 12.81 -9.84
CA HIS A 83 12.32 12.86 -11.31
C HIS A 83 12.28 11.50 -12.04
N GLY A 84 12.06 10.39 -11.32
CA GLY A 84 11.83 9.07 -11.90
C GLY A 84 10.38 8.86 -12.33
N ARG A 85 10.07 7.71 -12.94
CA ARG A 85 8.68 7.33 -13.28
C ARG A 85 7.85 7.14 -12.01
N LYS A 86 6.75 7.87 -11.87
CA LYS A 86 5.87 7.86 -10.68
C LYS A 86 4.73 6.85 -10.86
N THR A 87 5.02 5.59 -10.55
CA THR A 87 4.02 4.50 -10.40
C THR A 87 3.38 4.54 -9.00
N SER A 88 2.32 3.77 -8.81
CA SER A 88 1.66 3.64 -7.49
C SER A 88 2.63 3.12 -6.42
N GLU A 89 3.45 2.13 -6.76
CA GLU A 89 4.52 1.59 -5.90
C GLU A 89 5.58 2.65 -5.57
N GLN A 90 6.03 3.41 -6.59
CA GLN A 90 7.00 4.48 -6.39
C GLN A 90 6.54 5.47 -5.32
N VAL A 91 5.27 5.87 -5.35
CA VAL A 91 4.72 6.83 -4.40
C VAL A 91 4.68 6.24 -2.99
N LEU A 92 4.27 4.97 -2.87
CA LEU A 92 3.98 4.36 -1.58
C LEU A 92 5.20 3.81 -0.85
N SER A 93 6.25 3.37 -1.57
CA SER A 93 7.38 2.67 -0.95
C SER A 93 8.75 2.90 -1.60
N SER A 94 8.87 3.28 -2.88
CA SER A 94 10.18 3.25 -3.58
C SER A 94 10.70 4.59 -4.09
N CYS A 95 10.17 5.73 -3.61
CA CYS A 95 10.74 7.03 -3.95
C CYS A 95 12.09 7.25 -3.27
N LYS A 96 13.18 7.28 -4.06
CA LYS A 96 14.55 7.52 -3.59
C LYS A 96 14.70 8.75 -2.68
N VAL A 97 14.07 9.87 -3.06
CA VAL A 97 14.11 11.11 -2.28
C VAL A 97 13.28 11.01 -1.00
N SER A 98 12.12 10.34 -1.04
CA SER A 98 11.31 10.14 0.18
C SER A 98 11.99 9.20 1.16
N LEU A 99 12.72 8.20 0.63
CA LEU A 99 13.53 7.27 1.41
C LEU A 99 14.72 7.98 2.06
N SER A 100 15.50 8.75 1.28
CA SER A 100 16.67 9.46 1.82
C SER A 100 16.28 10.55 2.83
N GLN A 101 15.13 11.18 2.65
CA GLN A 101 14.55 12.14 3.60
C GLN A 101 13.78 11.48 4.75
N VAL A 102 13.74 10.14 4.83
CA VAL A 102 13.19 9.40 5.99
C VAL A 102 11.67 9.62 6.18
N ARG A 103 10.98 10.00 5.10
CA ARG A 103 9.51 10.26 5.12
C ARG A 103 8.70 9.00 5.37
N TYR A 104 9.16 7.85 4.87
CA TYR A 104 8.48 6.57 5.09
C TYR A 104 8.54 6.14 6.55
N THR A 105 9.72 6.27 7.18
CA THR A 105 9.90 6.03 8.62
C THR A 105 9.04 6.98 9.45
N TRP A 106 9.00 8.27 9.08
CA TRP A 106 8.11 9.22 9.76
C TRP A 106 6.64 8.78 9.70
N ARG A 107 6.14 8.41 8.52
CA ARG A 107 4.76 7.94 8.34
C ARG A 107 4.47 6.67 9.15
N TYR A 108 5.45 5.74 9.18
CA TYR A 108 5.34 4.51 9.95
C TYR A 108 5.32 4.79 11.46
N ASN A 109 6.23 5.62 11.95
CA ASN A 109 6.28 6.01 13.36
C ASN A 109 5.03 6.75 13.80
N ARG A 110 4.45 7.58 12.93
CA ARG A 110 3.15 8.23 13.21
C ARG A 110 2.05 7.19 13.40
N LEU A 111 1.97 6.18 12.53
CA LEU A 111 0.98 5.10 12.68
C LEU A 111 1.21 4.32 13.99
N LEU A 112 2.45 4.00 14.33
CA LEU A 112 2.78 3.30 15.57
C LEU A 112 2.43 4.12 16.82
N GLN A 113 2.60 5.44 16.78
CA GLN A 113 2.19 6.34 17.87
C GLN A 113 0.68 6.32 18.07
N GLU A 114 -0.12 6.39 17.00
CA GLU A 114 -1.58 6.31 17.09
C GLU A 114 -2.02 4.95 17.65
N LEU A 115 -1.39 3.85 17.20
CA LEU A 115 -1.66 2.51 17.73
C LEU A 115 -1.30 2.39 19.22
N ALA A 116 -0.14 2.91 19.61
CA ALA A 116 0.29 2.94 21.01
C ALA A 116 -0.69 3.74 21.88
N SER A 117 -1.18 4.88 21.38
CA SER A 117 -2.20 5.68 22.06
C SER A 117 -3.48 4.89 22.30
N VAL A 118 -4.03 4.26 21.25
CA VAL A 118 -5.26 3.43 21.36
C VAL A 118 -5.08 2.30 22.37
N ILE A 119 -3.93 1.62 22.35
CA ILE A 119 -3.63 0.52 23.27
C ILE A 119 -3.50 1.02 24.72
N SER A 120 -2.81 2.14 24.96
CA SER A 120 -2.69 2.74 26.29
C SER A 120 -4.04 3.16 26.85
N THR A 121 -4.91 3.75 26.03
CA THR A 121 -6.29 4.06 26.41
C THR A 121 -7.08 2.80 26.76
N ALA A 122 -6.99 1.75 25.94
CA ALA A 122 -7.66 0.47 26.21
C ALA A 122 -7.16 -0.21 27.50
N LYS A 123 -5.89 0.02 27.89
CA LYS A 123 -5.30 -0.46 29.14
C LYS A 123 -5.65 0.39 30.37
N GLY A 124 -6.43 1.46 30.22
CA GLY A 124 -6.78 2.37 31.32
C GLY A 124 -5.63 3.25 31.81
N GLN A 125 -4.58 3.43 30.99
CA GLN A 125 -3.48 4.35 31.34
C GLN A 125 -3.94 5.81 31.12
N SER A 126 -3.87 6.63 32.17
CA SER A 126 -4.38 8.01 32.18
C SER A 126 -3.52 9.01 31.42
N LYS A 127 -2.30 8.62 31.00
CA LYS A 127 -1.44 9.40 30.12
C LYS A 127 -1.09 8.59 28.88
N PRO A 128 -1.33 9.11 27.66
CA PRO A 128 -0.66 8.57 26.48
C PRO A 128 0.86 8.65 26.71
N PRO A 129 1.66 7.74 26.15
CA PRO A 129 3.11 7.85 26.21
C PRO A 129 3.52 9.26 25.76
N SER A 130 4.30 9.96 26.60
CA SER A 130 4.77 11.33 26.38
C SER A 130 5.13 11.56 24.91
N SER A 131 4.64 12.67 24.34
CA SER A 131 4.87 13.05 22.93
C SER A 131 6.34 13.40 22.60
N SER A 132 7.28 13.04 23.47
CA SER A 132 8.68 12.88 23.08
C SER A 132 8.70 11.91 21.91
N PHE A 133 8.95 12.45 20.71
CA PHE A 133 8.89 11.76 19.43
C PHE A 133 9.59 10.41 19.53
N THR A 134 8.83 9.35 19.82
CA THR A 134 9.39 8.02 20.01
C THR A 134 9.77 7.53 18.63
N ILE A 135 11.07 7.59 18.35
CA ILE A 135 11.63 7.04 17.14
C ILE A 135 11.68 5.54 17.36
N PHE A 136 10.72 4.82 16.78
CA PHE A 136 10.89 3.38 16.60
C PHE A 136 12.10 3.22 15.68
N THR A 137 13.20 2.77 16.24
CA THR A 137 14.51 2.75 15.58
C THR A 137 14.48 1.77 14.42
N THR A 138 14.92 2.25 13.25
CA THR A 138 15.36 1.39 12.15
C THR A 138 16.85 1.09 12.34
N GLU A 139 17.34 -0.03 11.83
CA GLU A 139 18.74 -0.49 11.94
C GLU A 139 19.80 0.56 11.52
N GLY A 140 19.42 1.57 10.72
CA GLY A 140 20.28 2.67 10.26
C GLY A 140 20.32 3.95 11.12
N GLY A 141 19.81 3.92 12.35
CA GLY A 141 19.86 5.05 13.29
C GLY A 141 18.69 6.05 13.20
N ALA A 142 18.60 6.92 14.21
CA ALA A 142 17.51 7.87 14.38
C ALA A 142 17.67 9.11 13.50
N LYS A 143 16.95 9.16 12.37
CA LYS A 143 16.82 10.36 11.53
C LYS A 143 15.37 10.86 11.59
N ILE A 144 15.20 12.15 11.81
CA ILE A 144 13.88 12.77 11.94
C ILE A 144 13.59 13.61 10.71
N TRP A 145 12.43 13.35 10.09
CA TRP A 145 11.85 14.28 9.11
C TRP A 145 10.88 15.21 9.84
N CYS A 146 11.18 16.50 9.89
CA CYS A 146 10.38 17.51 10.61
C CYS A 146 9.28 18.17 9.75
N GLY A 147 9.00 17.66 8.56
CA GLY A 147 8.05 18.31 7.66
C GLY A 147 8.60 19.57 6.98
N ARG A 148 7.80 20.08 6.04
CA ARG A 148 7.84 21.44 5.54
C ARG A 148 6.39 21.88 5.40
#